data_AF-A0A7S4PM84-F1
#
_entry.id   AF-A0A7S4PM84-F1
#
_cell.length_a   1.000
_cell.length_b   1.000
_cell.length_c   1.000
_cell.angle_alpha   90.00
_cell.angle_beta   90.00
_cell.angle_gamma   90.00
#
_symmetry.space_group_name_H-M   'P 1'
#
loop_
_entity.id
_entity.type
_entity.pdbx_description
1 polymer ?
#
loop_
_entity_poly.entity_id
_entity_poly.type
_entity_poly.pdbx_seq_one_letter_code
_entity_poly.pdbx_strand_id
1 'polypeptide(L)'
;MAPELFGKNPRFTFACDVYSLGVTLWEMASCAYPFEGASTPHQVALWVTNGERPKHQRTTTAPGYWMQWVTQMWAANPHNRPSVEKVLSWVRHSSSAPGSFNQTQPNMMTNNNIAAGGGNFNMPSLTGNMSNLSLQQGG
;
A
#
# COMPACT_ATOMS: atom_id res chain seq x y z
N MET A 1 -3.29 11.15 -3.54
CA MET A 1 -4.42 11.87 -2.91
C MET A 1 -5.61 11.87 -3.87
N ALA A 2 -6.82 12.00 -3.33
CA ALA A 2 -8.05 12.07 -4.12
C ALA A 2 -8.14 13.40 -4.91
N PRO A 3 -8.69 13.41 -6.14
CA PRO A 3 -8.70 14.58 -7.02
C PRO A 3 -9.40 15.80 -6.41
N GLU A 4 -10.47 15.60 -5.64
CA GLU A 4 -11.26 16.66 -5.01
C GLU A 4 -10.49 17.48 -3.97
N LEU A 5 -9.39 16.94 -3.43
CA LEU A 5 -8.54 17.63 -2.46
C LEU A 5 -7.63 18.69 -3.09
N PHE A 6 -7.48 18.70 -4.42
CA PHE A 6 -6.69 19.70 -5.15
C PHE A 6 -7.52 20.91 -5.60
N GLY A 7 -8.83 20.92 -5.33
CA GLY A 7 -9.72 22.03 -5.68
C GLY A 7 -9.60 23.25 -4.77
N LYS A 8 -10.34 24.32 -5.11
CA LYS A 8 -10.37 25.58 -4.32
C LYS A 8 -10.83 25.41 -2.88
N ASN A 9 -11.64 24.38 -2.59
CA ASN A 9 -12.19 24.10 -1.27
C ASN A 9 -12.05 22.60 -0.93
N PRO A 10 -10.87 22.15 -0.46
CA PRO A 10 -10.64 20.75 -0.16
C PRO A 10 -11.59 20.27 0.95
N ARG A 11 -12.24 19.13 0.71
CA ARG A 11 -13.12 18.47 1.68
C ARG A 11 -12.55 17.09 2.00
N PHE A 12 -12.00 16.97 3.20
CA PHE A 12 -11.59 15.66 3.74
C PHE A 12 -12.84 14.90 4.15
N THR A 13 -13.02 13.72 3.58
CA THR A 13 -14.18 12.86 3.79
C THR A 13 -13.71 11.40 3.77
N PHE A 14 -14.50 10.49 4.32
CA PHE A 14 -14.17 9.06 4.21
C PHE A 14 -13.98 8.58 2.76
N ALA A 15 -14.64 9.23 1.80
CA ALA A 15 -14.46 8.91 0.38
C ALA A 15 -13.03 9.21 -0.11
N CYS A 16 -12.32 10.20 0.45
CA CYS A 16 -10.93 10.46 0.07
C CYS A 16 -9.97 9.40 0.62
N ASP A 17 -10.27 8.82 1.78
CA ASP A 17 -9.52 7.69 2.35
C ASP A 17 -9.76 6.40 1.56
N VAL A 18 -11.00 6.18 1.09
CA VAL A 18 -11.30 5.07 0.17
C VAL A 18 -10.51 5.21 -1.13
N TYR A 19 -10.33 6.43 -1.64
CA TYR A 19 -9.52 6.66 -2.83
C TYR A 19 -8.05 6.30 -2.60
N SER A 20 -7.42 6.77 -1.51
CA SER A 20 -6.03 6.44 -1.22
C SER A 20 -5.84 4.95 -0.99
N LEU A 21 -6.79 4.29 -0.32
CA LEU A 21 -6.81 2.84 -0.17
C LEU A 21 -6.86 2.12 -1.52
N GLY A 22 -7.66 2.59 -2.49
CA GLY A 22 -7.69 2.04 -3.85
C GLY A 22 -6.33 2.11 -4.54
N VAL A 23 -5.64 3.24 -4.43
CA VAL A 23 -4.28 3.40 -4.97
C VAL A 23 -3.28 2.48 -4.28
N THR A 24 -3.33 2.34 -2.96
CA THR A 24 -2.47 1.42 -2.20
C THR A 24 -2.74 -0.05 -2.55
N LEU A 25 -4.01 -0.43 -2.71
CA LEU A 25 -4.36 -1.80 -3.13
C LEU A 25 -3.86 -2.11 -4.54
N TRP A 26 -3.89 -1.13 -5.44
CA TRP A 26 -3.29 -1.29 -6.75
C TRP A 26 -1.77 -1.48 -6.66
N GLU A 27 -1.08 -0.67 -5.87
CA GLU A 27 0.37 -0.76 -5.67
C GLU A 27 0.77 -2.11 -5.09
N MET A 28 0.03 -2.64 -4.13
CA MET A 28 0.24 -3.99 -3.60
C MET A 28 0.00 -5.09 -4.64
N ALA A 29 -0.99 -4.92 -5.52
CA ALA A 29 -1.30 -5.90 -6.55
C ALA A 29 -0.28 -5.88 -7.71
N SER A 30 0.22 -4.70 -8.09
CA SER A 30 1.17 -4.52 -9.20
C SER A 30 2.62 -4.59 -8.77
N CYS A 31 2.92 -4.42 -7.48
CA CYS A 31 4.26 -4.19 -6.97
C CYS A 31 5.01 -3.10 -7.74
N ALA A 32 4.28 -2.09 -8.23
CA ALA A 32 4.78 -1.04 -9.12
C ALA A 32 4.34 0.35 -8.66
N TYR A 33 5.01 1.38 -9.18
CA TYR A 33 4.66 2.77 -8.88
C TYR A 33 3.41 3.22 -9.68
N PRO A 34 2.37 3.77 -9.01
CA PRO A 34 1.09 4.10 -9.66
C PRO A 34 1.17 5.17 -10.74
N PHE A 35 2.12 6.09 -10.63
CA PHE A 35 2.31 7.18 -11.60
C PHE A 35 3.77 7.23 -12.04
N GLU A 36 4.26 6.10 -12.55
CA GLU A 36 5.60 6.02 -13.12
C GLU A 36 5.81 7.07 -14.22
N GLY A 37 6.95 7.76 -14.18
CA GLY A 37 7.29 8.86 -15.09
C GLY A 37 6.86 10.25 -14.63
N ALA A 38 6.14 10.39 -13.50
CA ALA A 38 5.95 11.70 -12.89
C ALA A 38 7.25 12.15 -12.20
N SER A 39 7.78 13.30 -12.59
CA SER A 39 9.01 13.86 -11.98
C SER A 39 8.71 14.64 -10.69
N THR A 40 7.48 15.10 -10.51
CA THR A 40 7.08 15.91 -9.34
C THR A 40 5.71 15.50 -8.80
N PRO A 41 5.45 15.70 -7.49
CA PRO A 41 4.12 15.48 -6.91
C PRO A 41 3.02 16.34 -7.56
N HIS A 42 3.36 17.54 -8.01
CA HIS A 42 2.44 18.42 -8.73
C HIS A 42 1.97 17.80 -10.05
N GLN A 43 2.87 17.13 -10.77
CA GLN A 43 2.51 16.42 -12.01
C GLN A 43 1.52 15.28 -11.74
N VAL A 44 1.71 14.53 -10.65
CA VAL A 44 0.74 13.49 -10.23
C VAL A 44 -0.62 14.11 -9.90
N ALA A 45 -0.65 15.24 -9.19
CA ALA A 45 -1.90 15.94 -8.88
C ALA A 45 -2.64 16.37 -10.16
N LEU A 46 -1.91 16.90 -11.16
CA LEU A 46 -2.47 17.28 -12.45
C LEU A 46 -3.02 16.07 -13.22
N TRP A 47 -2.28 14.97 -13.27
CA TRP A 47 -2.74 13.74 -13.91
C TRP A 47 -4.02 13.20 -13.26
N VAL A 48 -4.02 13.08 -11.94
CA VAL A 48 -5.17 12.57 -11.18
C VAL A 48 -6.42 13.44 -11.37
N THR A 49 -6.26 14.76 -11.37
CA THR A 49 -7.36 15.73 -11.60
C THR A 49 -7.86 15.71 -13.04
N ASN A 50 -6.99 15.43 -14.03
CA ASN A 50 -7.37 15.21 -15.42
C ASN A 50 -8.00 13.84 -15.69
N GLY A 51 -8.11 12.98 -14.67
CA GLY A 51 -8.75 11.67 -14.79
C GLY A 51 -7.78 10.52 -15.11
N GLU A 52 -6.48 10.79 -15.20
CA GLU A 52 -5.47 9.73 -15.38
C GLU A 52 -5.48 8.78 -14.18
N ARG A 53 -5.29 7.49 -14.47
CA ARG A 53 -5.25 6.43 -13.46
C ARG A 53 -4.08 5.48 -13.74
N PRO A 54 -3.57 4.79 -12.71
CA PRO A 54 -2.54 3.77 -12.91
C PRO A 54 -3.02 2.74 -13.93
N LYS A 55 -2.16 2.42 -14.91
CA LYS A 55 -2.51 1.48 -15.97
C LYS A 55 -2.83 0.12 -15.36
N HIS A 56 -3.86 -0.55 -15.89
CA HIS A 56 -4.13 -1.95 -15.59
C HIS A 56 -2.99 -2.81 -16.14
N GLN A 57 -1.91 -2.91 -15.39
CA GLN A 57 -0.93 -3.95 -15.60
C GLN A 57 -1.64 -5.27 -15.31
N ARG A 58 -1.44 -6.28 -16.17
CA ARG A 58 -1.93 -7.63 -15.93
C ARG A 58 -1.16 -8.17 -14.73
N THR A 59 -1.66 -7.89 -13.53
CA THR A 59 -1.06 -8.34 -12.29
C THR A 59 -1.19 -9.85 -12.25
N THR A 60 -0.06 -10.55 -12.20
CA THR A 60 -0.03 -12.03 -12.21
C THR A 60 -0.44 -12.62 -10.87
N THR A 61 -0.50 -11.80 -9.81
CA THR A 61 -0.69 -12.21 -8.42
C THR A 61 -2.09 -11.91 -7.86
N ALA A 62 -2.82 -10.93 -8.43
CA ALA A 62 -4.12 -10.51 -7.92
C ALA A 62 -5.28 -11.13 -8.73
N PRO A 63 -6.31 -11.71 -8.07
CA PRO A 63 -7.50 -12.17 -8.77
C PRO A 63 -8.21 -11.05 -9.53
N GLY A 64 -8.79 -11.34 -10.69
CA GLY A 64 -9.44 -10.32 -11.55
C GLY A 64 -10.57 -9.53 -10.88
N TYR A 65 -11.26 -10.12 -9.90
CA TYR A 65 -12.30 -9.42 -9.13
C TYR A 65 -11.72 -8.30 -8.24
N TRP A 66 -10.46 -8.40 -7.83
CA TRP A 66 -9.81 -7.40 -6.98
C TRP A 66 -9.66 -6.07 -7.71
N MET A 67 -9.28 -6.13 -8.99
CA MET A 67 -9.11 -4.92 -9.80
C MET A 67 -10.44 -4.18 -10.05
N GLN A 68 -11.57 -4.90 -10.06
CA GLN A 68 -12.90 -4.28 -10.16
C GLN A 68 -13.22 -3.43 -8.91
N TRP A 69 -12.82 -3.90 -7.73
CA TRP A 69 -12.98 -3.16 -6.47
C TRP A 69 -12.04 -1.96 -6.40
N VAL A 70 -10.76 -2.16 -6.71
CA VAL A 70 -9.78 -1.07 -6.82
C VAL A 70 -10.28 0.03 -7.75
N THR A 71 -10.84 -0.35 -8.91
CA THR A 71 -11.35 0.61 -9.90
C THR A 71 -12.52 1.45 -9.36
N GLN A 72 -13.39 0.85 -8.53
CA GLN A 72 -14.48 1.58 -7.88
C GLN A 72 -13.97 2.51 -6.76
N MET A 73 -12.96 2.09 -6.01
CA MET A 73 -12.42 2.86 -4.88
C MET A 73 -11.78 4.18 -5.32
N TRP A 74 -11.09 4.22 -6.47
CA TRP A 74 -10.43 5.42 -6.99
C TRP A 74 -11.25 6.20 -8.04
N ALA A 75 -12.57 6.02 -8.04
CA ALA A 75 -13.46 6.75 -8.92
C ALA A 75 -13.26 8.27 -8.77
N ALA A 76 -13.30 9.01 -9.88
CA ALA A 76 -13.11 10.47 -9.86
C ALA A 76 -14.17 11.16 -8.99
N ASN A 77 -15.44 10.80 -9.18
CA ASN A 77 -16.53 11.27 -8.34
C ASN A 77 -16.51 10.53 -6.97
N PRO A 78 -16.39 11.25 -5.83
CA PRO A 78 -16.47 10.65 -4.50
C PRO A 78 -17.74 9.84 -4.24
N HIS A 79 -18.88 10.23 -4.83
CA HIS A 79 -20.16 9.54 -4.66
C HIS A 79 -20.23 8.18 -5.35
N ASN A 80 -19.36 7.93 -6.32
CA ASN A 80 -19.29 6.65 -7.03
C ASN A 80 -18.41 5.65 -6.28
N ARG A 81 -17.72 6.07 -5.21
CA ARG A 81 -16.85 5.21 -4.41
C ARG A 81 -17.70 4.38 -3.45
N PRO A 82 -17.30 3.12 -3.18
CA PRO A 82 -17.97 2.30 -2.18
C PRO A 82 -17.80 2.90 -0.78
N SER A 83 -18.76 2.67 0.10
CA SER A 83 -18.63 3.04 1.51
C SER A 83 -17.55 2.20 2.20
N VAL A 84 -16.99 2.71 3.29
CA VAL A 84 -15.95 2.02 4.07
C VAL A 84 -16.45 0.66 4.56
N GLU A 85 -17.72 0.57 4.96
CA GLU A 85 -18.35 -0.68 5.40
C GLU A 85 -18.39 -1.71 4.28
N LYS A 86 -18.72 -1.26 3.05
CA LYS A 86 -18.73 -2.13 1.87
C LYS A 86 -17.33 -2.63 1.56
N VAL A 87 -16.32 -1.76 1.61
CA VAL A 87 -14.91 -2.15 1.42
C VAL A 87 -14.47 -3.15 2.49
N LEU A 88 -14.75 -2.88 3.77
CA LEU A 88 -14.38 -3.76 4.88
C LEU A 88 -15.02 -5.13 4.75
N SER A 89 -16.30 -5.18 4.38
CA SER A 89 -17.00 -6.45 4.14
C SER A 89 -16.30 -7.24 3.03
N TRP A 90 -15.96 -6.59 1.90
CA TRP A 90 -15.28 -7.24 0.80
C TRP A 90 -13.90 -7.78 1.19
N VAL A 91 -13.09 -7.01 1.93
CA VAL A 91 -11.78 -7.46 2.42
C VAL A 91 -11.93 -8.69 3.32
N ARG A 92 -12.85 -8.65 4.30
CA ARG A 92 -13.07 -9.77 5.23
C ARG A 92 -13.46 -11.06 4.53
N HIS A 93 -14.35 -11.00 3.54
CA HIS A 93 -14.74 -12.16 2.74
C HIS A 93 -13.58 -12.66 1.86
N SER A 94 -12.75 -11.76 1.35
CA SER A 94 -11.59 -12.12 0.53
C SER A 94 -10.49 -12.78 1.36
N SER A 95 -10.32 -12.39 2.63
CA SER A 95 -9.32 -12.96 3.56
C SER A 95 -9.76 -14.27 4.23
N SER A 96 -11.04 -14.63 4.17
CA SER A 96 -11.57 -15.87 4.77
C SER A 96 -11.54 -17.07 3.81
N ALA A 97 -10.95 -16.90 2.61
CA ALA A 97 -10.55 -18.03 1.77
C ALA A 97 -9.47 -18.86 2.50
N PRO A 98 -9.59 -20.20 2.57
CA PRO A 98 -8.65 -21.05 3.29
C PRO A 98 -7.28 -21.04 2.60
N GLY A 99 -6.39 -20.23 3.16
CA GLY A 99 -4.99 -20.02 2.75
C GLY A 99 -4.30 -19.00 3.66
N SER A 100 -4.76 -18.97 4.91
CA SER A 100 -4.62 -17.86 5.84
C SER A 100 -3.16 -17.51 6.14
N PHE A 101 -2.83 -16.23 5.95
CA PHE A 101 -1.76 -15.57 6.67
C PHE A 101 -1.95 -15.87 8.16
N ASN A 102 -1.13 -16.75 8.73
CA ASN A 102 -1.20 -17.11 10.13
C ASN A 102 -0.84 -15.86 10.95
N GLN A 103 -1.87 -15.14 11.37
CA GLN A 103 -1.75 -14.18 12.45
C GLN A 103 -1.56 -14.99 13.73
N THR A 104 -0.33 -15.45 14.00
CA THR A 104 0.06 -15.77 15.37
C THR A 104 -0.07 -14.45 16.14
N GLN A 105 -1.16 -14.30 16.87
CA GLN A 105 -1.23 -13.28 17.91
C GLN A 105 -0.01 -13.48 18.81
N PRO A 106 0.82 -12.45 19.09
CA PRO A 106 1.75 -12.57 20.19
C PRO A 106 0.88 -12.72 21.43
N ASN A 107 0.98 -13.89 22.04
CA ASN A 107 0.30 -14.25 23.27
C ASN A 107 0.66 -13.18 24.31
N MET A 108 -0.23 -12.22 24.57
CA MET A 108 -0.08 -11.30 25.69
C MET A 108 -0.38 -12.09 26.96
N MET A 109 0.59 -12.90 27.39
CA MET A 109 0.65 -13.29 28.79
C MET A 109 1.04 -12.05 29.58
N THR A 110 0.04 -11.39 30.16
CA THR A 110 0.25 -10.43 31.23
C THR A 110 0.99 -11.13 32.36
N ASN A 111 2.28 -10.85 32.53
CA ASN A 111 2.98 -11.20 33.76
C ASN A 111 3.58 -9.92 34.34
N ASN A 112 2.87 -9.35 35.32
CA ASN A 112 3.39 -8.31 36.19
C ASN A 112 4.53 -8.91 37.01
N ASN A 113 5.78 -8.67 36.58
CA ASN A 113 6.95 -8.64 37.44
C ASN A 113 8.03 -7.80 36.75
N ILE A 114 8.02 -6.50 37.05
CA ILE A 114 9.13 -5.61 36.76
C ILE A 114 10.22 -5.94 37.79
N ALA A 115 11.18 -6.77 37.40
CA ALA A 115 12.45 -6.91 38.08
C ALA A 115 13.57 -6.61 37.08
N ALA A 116 14.41 -5.66 37.46
CA ALA A 116 15.55 -5.16 36.73
C ALA A 116 16.45 -6.29 36.19
N GLY A 117 16.86 -6.18 34.93
CA GLY A 117 17.88 -7.07 34.35
C GLY A 117 18.06 -6.78 32.87
N GLY A 118 19.24 -6.28 32.49
CA GLY A 118 19.58 -5.96 31.10
C GLY A 118 19.49 -7.17 30.17
N GLY A 119 19.02 -6.93 28.95
CA GLY A 119 18.92 -7.93 27.89
C GLY A 119 19.06 -7.26 26.52
N ASN A 120 20.13 -7.62 25.83
CA ASN A 120 20.67 -7.09 24.58
C ASN A 120 19.69 -7.26 23.39
N PHE A 121 19.24 -6.16 22.77
CA PHE A 121 18.51 -6.19 21.50
C PHE A 121 19.50 -6.11 20.33
N ASN A 122 19.73 -7.24 19.65
CA ASN A 122 20.56 -7.30 18.45
C ASN A 122 19.72 -6.96 17.21
N MET A 123 19.91 -5.76 16.64
CA MET A 123 19.31 -5.36 15.36
C MET A 123 20.29 -5.71 14.23
N PRO A 124 19.91 -6.45 13.17
CA PRO A 124 20.79 -6.61 12.03
C PRO A 124 20.80 -5.30 11.23
N SER A 125 21.93 -4.59 11.27
CA SER A 125 22.17 -3.40 10.45
C SER A 125 22.34 -3.80 8.99
N LEU A 126 21.55 -3.21 8.10
CA LEU A 126 21.82 -3.20 6.66
C LEU A 126 23.02 -2.29 6.37
N THR A 127 24.23 -2.76 6.66
CA THR A 127 25.45 -2.20 6.09
C THR A 127 25.82 -3.07 4.90
N GLY A 128 25.41 -2.62 3.71
CA GLY A 128 25.94 -3.15 2.46
C GLY A 128 27.45 -2.94 2.43
N ASN A 129 28.20 -4.02 2.59
CA ASN A 129 29.65 -4.01 2.54
C ASN A 129 30.11 -3.80 1.09
N MET A 130 30.53 -2.58 0.76
CA MET A 130 31.38 -2.32 -0.40
C MET A 130 32.77 -2.92 -0.13
N SER A 131 32.97 -4.18 -0.50
CA SER A 131 34.31 -4.73 -0.70
C SER A 131 34.24 -5.99 -1.56
N ASN A 132 34.05 -5.81 -2.86
CA ASN A 132 34.49 -6.81 -3.84
C ASN A 132 34.95 -6.10 -5.13
N LEU A 133 36.07 -5.39 -5.01
CA LEU A 133 36.91 -4.95 -6.12
C LEU A 133 38.35 -5.28 -5.73
N SER A 134 38.71 -6.56 -5.82
CA SER A 134 40.11 -6.98 -5.85
C SER A 134 40.48 -7.37 -7.28
N LEU A 135 41.46 -6.64 -7.79
CA LEU A 135 42.18 -6.84 -9.04
C LEU A 135 42.54 -8.31 -9.27
N GLN A 136 42.25 -8.81 -10.47
CA GLN A 136 43.03 -9.87 -11.10
C GLN A 136 43.89 -9.22 -12.19
N GLN A 137 45.19 -9.07 -11.90
CA GLN A 137 46.24 -8.88 -12.89
C GLN A 137 47.33 -9.92 -12.63
N GLY A 138 47.84 -10.50 -13.73
CA GLY A 138 49.19 -11.03 -13.83
C GLY A 138 49.29 -12.50 -14.22
N GLY A 139 49.83 -12.77 -15.41
CA GLY A 139 50.29 -14.10 -15.85
C GLY A 139 50.14 -14.34 -17.34
#